data_AF-A0A0B7MM56-F1
#
_entry.id   AF-A0A0B7MM56-F1
#
_cell.length_a   1.000
_cell.length_b   1.000
_cell.length_c   1.000
_cell.angle_alpha   90.00
_cell.angle_beta   90.00
_cell.angle_gamma   90.00
#
_symmetry.space_group_name_H-M   'P 1'
#
loop_
_entity.id
_entity.type
_entity.pdbx_description
1 polymer ?
#
loop_
_entity_poly.entity_id
_entity_poly.type
_entity_poly.pdbx_seq_one_letter_code
_entity_poly.pdbx_strand_id
1 'polypeptide(L)'
;MPGQKVLIRSHGAAPEVFEQAEKLGIGLIDATCPFVKRVQRQAAELVREGYRVVIVGQENHPEVQGILGWAGRGAVVIQSLADLEKLKIDKKRVGILAQTTQNRVKYIDIAREMLGKSQELRFFDTICHTSQARQEEAAETAQRASVMFVIGGKNSANTCQLVDICRKKSANASYRRCWRTNTRNAAWSICCGGNCWGIDPRLDN
;
A
#
# COMPACT_ATOMS: atom_id res chain seq x y z
N MET A 1 -8.69 2.24 -32.14
CA MET A 1 -9.87 2.92 -31.55
C MET A 1 -9.48 4.36 -31.19
N PRO A 2 -9.70 5.33 -32.09
CA PRO A 2 -9.44 6.74 -31.76
C PRO A 2 -10.39 7.21 -30.65
N GLY A 3 -9.87 7.89 -29.63
CA GLY A 3 -10.66 8.53 -28.58
C GLY A 3 -10.81 7.76 -27.25
N GLN A 4 -10.27 6.56 -27.11
CA GLN A 4 -10.26 5.85 -25.82
C GLN A 4 -9.12 6.34 -24.93
N LYS A 5 -9.43 6.62 -23.66
CA LYS A 5 -8.45 6.99 -22.64
C LYS A 5 -8.24 5.84 -21.67
N VAL A 6 -7.00 5.64 -21.25
CA VAL A 6 -6.62 4.65 -20.23
C VAL A 6 -6.30 5.38 -18.93
N LEU A 7 -6.90 4.92 -17.83
CA LEU A 7 -6.66 5.46 -16.50
C LEU A 7 -5.61 4.62 -15.76
N ILE A 8 -4.48 5.23 -15.41
CA ILE A 8 -3.51 4.62 -14.49
C ILE A 8 -4.01 4.81 -13.07
N ARG A 9 -4.12 3.71 -12.33
CA ARG A 9 -4.63 3.69 -10.95
C ARG A 9 -3.63 4.31 -9.96
N SER A 10 -4.09 4.56 -8.74
CA SER A 10 -3.29 5.16 -7.66
C SER A 10 -2.00 4.42 -7.30
N HIS A 11 -1.93 3.10 -7.55
CA HIS A 11 -0.74 2.28 -7.34
C HIS A 11 0.31 2.41 -8.45
N GLY A 12 0.03 3.19 -9.49
CA GLY A 12 0.93 3.43 -10.60
C GLY A 12 1.09 2.25 -11.54
N ALA A 13 2.01 2.42 -12.47
CA ALA A 13 2.40 1.42 -13.46
C ALA A 13 3.91 1.47 -13.70
N ALA A 14 4.43 0.43 -14.35
CA ALA A 14 5.80 0.38 -14.84
C ALA A 14 6.02 1.37 -16.00
N PRO A 15 7.24 1.88 -16.23
CA PRO A 15 7.52 2.88 -17.26
C PRO A 15 7.12 2.41 -18.67
N GLU A 16 7.22 1.12 -18.95
CA GLU A 16 6.87 0.52 -20.24
C GLU A 16 5.39 0.71 -20.60
N VAL A 17 4.49 0.78 -19.60
CA VAL A 17 3.06 1.02 -19.83
C VAL A 17 2.84 2.44 -20.39
N PHE A 18 3.60 3.41 -19.90
CA PHE A 18 3.52 4.79 -20.39
C PHE A 18 4.09 4.90 -21.81
N GLU A 19 5.25 4.28 -22.07
CA GLU A 19 5.86 4.25 -23.39
C GLU A 19 5.00 3.54 -24.44
N GLN A 20 4.35 2.42 -24.07
CA GLN A 20 3.46 1.70 -24.97
C GLN A 20 2.22 2.51 -25.32
N ALA A 21 1.63 3.19 -24.35
CA ALA A 21 0.46 4.02 -24.60
C ALA A 21 0.80 5.20 -25.54
N GLU A 22 1.97 5.83 -25.36
CA GLU A 22 2.47 6.88 -26.25
C GLU A 22 2.67 6.35 -27.68
N LYS A 23 3.37 5.21 -27.84
CA LYS A 23 3.58 4.55 -29.15
C LYS A 23 2.28 4.19 -29.86
N LEU A 24 1.24 3.83 -29.11
CA LEU A 24 -0.06 3.45 -29.64
C LEU A 24 -1.02 4.65 -29.81
N GLY A 25 -0.60 5.86 -29.47
CA GLY A 25 -1.44 7.06 -29.52
C GLY A 25 -2.64 7.00 -28.56
N ILE A 26 -2.53 6.26 -27.46
CA ILE A 26 -3.58 6.11 -26.44
C ILE A 26 -3.45 7.24 -25.42
N GLY A 27 -4.52 8.00 -25.22
CA GLY A 27 -4.54 9.05 -24.22
C GLY A 27 -4.50 8.48 -22.80
N LEU A 28 -3.45 8.79 -22.03
CA LEU A 28 -3.34 8.39 -20.63
C LEU A 28 -3.87 9.46 -19.67
N ILE A 29 -4.63 9.03 -18.67
CA ILE A 29 -4.93 9.80 -17.48
C ILE A 29 -4.16 9.15 -16.32
N ASP A 30 -3.14 9.84 -15.82
CA ASP A 30 -2.31 9.33 -14.74
C ASP A 30 -2.82 9.77 -13.37
N ALA A 31 -3.62 8.90 -12.72
CA ALA A 31 -4.11 9.09 -11.36
C ALA A 31 -3.23 8.40 -10.29
N THR A 32 -1.95 8.15 -10.59
CA THR A 32 -0.99 7.60 -9.62
C THR A 32 -0.85 8.54 -8.42
N CYS A 33 -0.87 7.97 -7.22
CA CYS A 33 -0.67 8.72 -5.99
C CYS A 33 0.68 9.44 -6.00
N PRO A 34 0.78 10.73 -5.62
CA PRO A 34 2.05 11.46 -5.60
C PRO A 34 3.13 10.79 -4.74
N PHE A 35 2.76 10.10 -3.66
CA PHE A 35 3.70 9.30 -2.85
C PHE A 35 4.26 8.13 -3.63
N VAL A 36 3.42 7.40 -4.37
CA VAL A 36 3.86 6.29 -5.23
C VAL A 36 4.77 6.79 -6.34
N LYS A 37 4.43 7.92 -7.00
CA LYS A 37 5.32 8.53 -8.01
C LYS A 37 6.69 8.89 -7.42
N ARG A 38 6.74 9.34 -6.17
CA ARG A 38 8.01 9.64 -5.48
C ARG A 38 8.86 8.38 -5.31
N VAL A 39 8.26 7.27 -4.86
CA VAL A 39 8.98 5.98 -4.70
C VAL A 39 9.51 5.48 -6.04
N GLN A 40 8.69 5.56 -7.10
CA GLN A 40 9.08 5.17 -8.46
C GLN A 40 10.27 6.00 -8.98
N ARG A 41 10.23 7.32 -8.80
CA ARG A 41 11.36 8.20 -9.17
C ARG A 41 12.62 7.90 -8.36
N GLN A 42 12.47 7.66 -7.05
CA GLN A 42 13.59 7.31 -6.18
C GLN A 42 14.23 5.98 -6.60
N ALA A 43 13.42 4.99 -6.97
CA ALA A 43 13.90 3.71 -7.48
C ALA A 43 14.74 3.90 -8.75
N ALA A 44 14.23 4.67 -9.72
CA ALA A 44 14.96 4.98 -10.95
C ALA A 44 16.27 5.76 -10.69
N GLU A 45 16.26 6.66 -9.71
CA GLU A 45 17.45 7.42 -9.32
C GLU A 45 18.53 6.56 -8.68
N LEU A 46 18.16 5.69 -7.73
CA LEU A 46 19.09 4.75 -7.11
C LEU A 46 19.78 3.86 -8.15
N VAL A 47 19.03 3.39 -9.16
CA VAL A 47 19.59 2.61 -10.27
C VAL A 47 20.59 3.43 -11.06
N ARG A 48 20.27 4.69 -11.38
CA ARG A 48 21.14 5.61 -12.13
C ARG A 48 22.45 5.90 -11.38
N GLU A 49 22.39 5.99 -10.06
CA GLU A 49 23.55 6.16 -9.18
C GLU A 49 24.34 4.85 -8.95
N GLY A 50 23.86 3.72 -9.47
CA GLY A 50 24.52 2.43 -9.42
C GLY A 50 24.31 1.66 -8.12
N TYR A 51 23.21 1.91 -7.41
CA TYR A 51 22.77 1.12 -6.26
C TYR A 51 22.01 -0.13 -6.70
N ARG A 52 22.10 -1.19 -5.90
CA ARG A 52 21.09 -2.26 -5.94
C ARG A 52 19.86 -1.80 -5.16
N VAL A 53 18.70 -1.80 -5.81
CA VAL A 53 17.44 -1.42 -5.15
C VAL A 53 16.84 -2.63 -4.44
N VAL A 54 16.56 -2.48 -3.15
CA VAL A 54 15.80 -3.45 -2.35
C VAL A 54 14.47 -2.82 -1.97
N ILE A 55 13.37 -3.46 -2.34
CA ILE A 55 12.02 -2.99 -2.05
C ILE A 55 11.45 -3.86 -0.94
N VAL A 56 11.07 -3.24 0.17
CA VAL A 56 10.39 -3.91 1.27
C VAL A 56 8.88 -3.80 1.07
N GLY A 57 8.25 -4.91 0.68
CA GLY A 57 6.84 -4.94 0.35
C GLY A 57 6.40 -6.27 -0.22
N GLN A 58 5.13 -6.38 -0.57
CA GLN A 58 4.57 -7.61 -1.15
C GLN A 58 4.90 -7.68 -2.64
N GLU A 59 5.67 -8.69 -3.06
CA GLU A 59 6.15 -8.83 -4.44
C GLU A 59 5.01 -8.75 -5.47
N ASN A 60 3.92 -9.48 -5.26
CA ASN A 60 2.79 -9.51 -6.18
C ASN A 60 1.84 -8.30 -6.08
N HIS A 61 2.14 -7.30 -5.24
CA HIS A 61 1.28 -6.12 -5.09
C HIS A 61 1.46 -5.16 -6.29
N PRO A 62 0.38 -4.62 -6.89
CA PRO A 62 0.48 -3.76 -8.08
C PRO A 62 1.42 -2.56 -7.91
N GLU A 63 1.46 -1.97 -6.72
CA GLU A 63 2.39 -0.86 -6.42
C GLU A 63 3.85 -1.30 -6.46
N VAL A 64 4.17 -2.47 -5.90
CA VAL A 64 5.54 -3.01 -5.88
C VAL A 64 5.98 -3.41 -7.28
N GLN A 65 5.08 -4.01 -8.07
CA GLN A 65 5.33 -4.29 -9.49
C GLN A 65 5.57 -3.01 -10.30
N GLY A 66 4.83 -1.95 -10.00
CA GLY A 66 5.11 -0.62 -10.54
C GLY A 66 6.54 -0.17 -10.21
N ILE A 67 6.90 -0.14 -8.93
CA ILE A 67 8.25 0.29 -8.47
C ILE A 67 9.35 -0.59 -9.08
N LEU A 68 9.16 -1.90 -9.15
CA LEU A 68 10.08 -2.84 -9.80
C LEU A 68 10.38 -2.46 -11.26
N GLY A 69 9.35 -2.08 -12.01
CA GLY A 69 9.53 -1.59 -13.39
C GLY A 69 10.48 -0.39 -13.48
N TRP A 70 10.35 0.57 -12.54
CA TRP A 70 11.24 1.72 -12.47
C TRP A 70 12.64 1.39 -11.93
N ALA A 71 12.76 0.32 -11.12
CA ALA A 71 14.00 -0.15 -10.53
C ALA A 71 14.82 -1.09 -11.45
N GLY A 72 14.21 -1.61 -12.51
CA GLY A 72 14.85 -2.50 -13.48
C GLY A 72 15.23 -3.88 -12.93
N ARG A 73 15.90 -4.68 -13.77
CA ARG A 73 16.16 -6.12 -13.54
C ARG A 73 17.06 -6.46 -12.34
N GLY A 74 17.76 -5.48 -11.77
CA GLY A 74 18.65 -5.69 -10.62
C GLY A 74 17.98 -5.53 -9.26
N ALA A 75 16.74 -5.06 -9.24
CA ALA A 75 15.99 -4.85 -8.02
C ALA A 75 15.48 -6.17 -7.42
N VAL A 76 15.33 -6.19 -6.11
CA VAL A 76 14.79 -7.35 -5.38
C VAL A 76 13.71 -6.92 -4.40
N VAL A 77 12.73 -7.78 -4.20
CA VAL A 77 11.67 -7.57 -3.21
C VAL A 77 11.89 -8.50 -2.04
N ILE A 78 11.75 -7.97 -0.83
CA ILE A 78 11.78 -8.76 0.40
C ILE A 78 10.56 -8.40 1.26
N GLN A 79 10.02 -9.39 1.95
CA GLN A 79 8.90 -9.20 2.87
C GLN A 79 9.33 -9.34 4.32
N SER A 80 10.42 -10.05 4.61
CA SER A 80 10.84 -10.43 5.95
C SER A 80 12.37 -10.46 6.11
N LEU A 81 12.83 -10.54 7.36
CA LEU A 81 14.25 -10.77 7.67
C LEU A 81 14.76 -12.11 7.11
N ALA A 82 13.90 -13.14 7.08
CA ALA A 82 14.25 -14.43 6.48
C ALA A 82 14.50 -14.34 4.97
N ASP A 83 13.84 -13.41 4.27
CA ASP A 83 14.11 -13.16 2.85
C ASP A 83 15.46 -12.43 2.67
N LEU A 84 15.79 -11.53 3.60
CA LEU A 84 17.07 -10.83 3.62
C LEU A 84 18.26 -11.77 3.84
N GLU A 85 18.13 -12.77 4.71
CA GLU A 85 19.19 -13.77 4.96
C GLU A 85 19.52 -14.61 3.72
N LYS A 86 18.50 -14.90 2.90
CA LYS A 86 18.68 -15.64 1.64
C LYS A 86 19.26 -14.78 0.53
N LEU A 87 19.19 -13.45 0.67
CA LEU A 87 19.63 -12.52 -0.34
C LEU A 87 21.16 -12.39 -0.29
N LYS A 88 21.83 -12.83 -1.35
CA LYS A 88 23.24 -12.48 -1.58
C LYS A 88 23.33 -11.02 -2.01
N ILE A 89 23.75 -10.16 -1.08
CA ILE A 89 24.10 -8.77 -1.38
C ILE A 89 25.52 -8.79 -1.99
N ASP A 90 25.55 -8.91 -3.31
CA ASP A 90 26.75 -8.93 -4.15
C ASP A 90 27.31 -7.53 -4.43
N LYS A 91 26.45 -6.50 -4.40
CA LYS A 91 26.84 -5.11 -4.63
C LYS A 91 27.18 -4.38 -3.33
N LYS A 92 28.25 -3.58 -3.41
CA LYS A 92 28.75 -2.74 -2.31
C LYS A 92 27.75 -1.66 -1.88
N ARG A 93 26.89 -1.18 -2.79
CA ARG A 93 25.97 -0.07 -2.55
C ARG A 93 24.51 -0.52 -2.72
N VAL A 94 23.72 -0.34 -1.66
CA VAL A 94 22.32 -0.77 -1.60
C VAL A 94 21.42 0.41 -1.26
N GLY A 95 20.33 0.56 -2.01
CA GLY A 95 19.27 1.53 -1.75
C GLY A 95 18.02 0.79 -1.33
N ILE A 96 17.50 1.07 -0.14
CA ILE A 96 16.32 0.39 0.38
C ILE A 96 15.12 1.33 0.37
N LEU A 97 14.02 0.85 -0.20
CA LEU A 97 12.72 1.52 -0.32
C LEU A 97 11.64 0.66 0.33
N ALA A 98 10.52 1.27 0.71
CA ALA A 98 9.34 0.57 1.22
C ALA A 98 8.11 0.80 0.32
N GLN A 99 7.24 -0.21 0.25
CA GLN A 99 5.86 -0.02 -0.18
C GLN A 99 5.18 1.04 0.69
N THR A 100 4.38 1.93 0.09
CA THR A 100 3.79 3.08 0.79
C THR A 100 2.89 2.70 1.95
N THR A 101 2.32 1.48 1.94
CA THR A 101 1.50 0.93 3.01
C THR A 101 2.24 -0.06 3.92
N GLN A 102 3.58 -0.10 3.87
CA GLN A 102 4.36 -1.07 4.65
C GLN A 102 4.37 -0.74 6.15
N ASN A 103 4.49 -1.77 6.98
CA ASN A 103 4.70 -1.58 8.42
C ASN A 103 6.07 -0.96 8.71
N ARG A 104 6.07 0.20 9.37
CA ARG A 104 7.28 0.98 9.68
C ARG A 104 8.26 0.26 10.61
N VAL A 105 7.78 -0.41 11.66
CA VAL A 105 8.63 -1.16 12.59
C VAL A 105 9.40 -2.24 11.83
N LYS A 106 8.66 -3.05 11.06
CA LYS A 106 9.25 -4.10 10.22
C LYS A 106 10.27 -3.55 9.22
N TYR A 107 9.97 -2.39 8.62
CA TYR A 107 10.88 -1.75 7.66
C TYR A 107 12.19 -1.30 8.31
N ILE A 108 12.12 -0.68 9.50
CA ILE A 108 13.29 -0.27 10.27
C ILE A 108 14.13 -1.47 10.68
N ASP A 109 13.51 -2.56 11.13
CA ASP A 109 14.24 -3.77 11.53
C ASP A 109 15.02 -4.40 10.36
N ILE A 110 14.40 -4.45 9.17
CA ILE A 110 15.07 -4.90 7.95
C ILE A 110 16.23 -3.97 7.57
N ALA A 111 16.05 -2.66 7.67
CA ALA A 111 17.11 -1.69 7.36
C ALA A 111 18.30 -1.81 8.33
N ARG A 112 18.04 -2.06 9.62
CA ARG A 112 19.08 -2.31 10.64
C ARG A 112 19.92 -3.54 10.31
N GLU A 113 19.27 -4.63 9.95
CA GLU A 113 19.97 -5.87 9.56
C GLU A 113 20.79 -5.67 8.26
N MET A 114 20.37 -4.77 7.38
CA MET A 114 21.06 -4.48 6.13
C MET A 114 22.31 -3.59 6.29
N LEU A 115 22.38 -2.76 7.33
CA LEU A 115 23.56 -1.95 7.65
C LEU A 115 24.84 -2.79 7.80
N GLY A 116 24.72 -4.01 8.33
CA GLY A 116 25.86 -4.94 8.49
C GLY A 116 26.22 -5.74 7.24
N LYS A 117 25.41 -5.69 6.17
CA LYS A 117 25.56 -6.54 4.97
C LYS A 117 25.93 -5.76 3.69
N SER A 118 26.03 -4.44 3.75
CA SER A 118 26.36 -3.57 2.61
C SER A 118 27.46 -2.59 2.99
N GLN A 119 28.26 -2.13 2.02
CA GLN A 119 29.31 -1.12 2.28
C GLN A 119 28.73 0.29 2.37
N GLU A 120 27.68 0.56 1.60
CA GLU A 120 26.91 1.80 1.65
C GLU A 120 25.42 1.46 1.57
N LEU A 121 24.65 1.93 2.55
CA LEU A 121 23.20 1.79 2.58
C LEU A 121 22.55 3.16 2.51
N ARG A 122 21.71 3.37 1.49
CA ARG A 122 20.78 4.51 1.46
C ARG A 122 19.39 4.05 1.86
N PHE A 123 18.91 4.58 2.97
CA PHE A 123 17.57 4.32 3.47
C PHE A 123 16.62 5.46 3.10
N PHE A 124 15.52 5.12 2.45
CA PHE A 124 14.49 6.08 2.08
C PHE A 124 13.16 5.69 2.72
N ASP A 125 12.70 6.49 3.68
CA ASP A 125 11.38 6.32 4.25
C ASP A 125 10.30 6.74 3.24
N THR A 126 9.85 5.78 2.46
CA THR A 126 8.83 5.96 1.43
C THR A 126 7.43 5.54 1.89
N ILE A 127 7.26 5.25 3.18
CA ILE A 127 5.96 4.90 3.76
C ILE A 127 5.09 6.15 3.82
N CYS A 128 3.86 6.06 3.31
CA CYS A 128 2.93 7.18 3.29
C CYS A 128 2.33 7.45 4.68
N HIS A 129 2.56 8.65 5.21
CA HIS A 129 2.07 9.07 6.52
C HIS A 129 0.58 9.38 6.55
N THR A 130 -0.09 9.58 5.39
CA THR A 130 -1.52 9.87 5.35
C THR A 130 -2.36 8.72 5.92
N SER A 131 -1.89 7.47 5.76
CA SER A 131 -2.52 6.32 6.40
C SER A 131 -2.32 6.33 7.91
N GLN A 132 -1.17 6.80 8.40
CA GLN A 132 -0.85 6.85 9.83
C GLN A 132 -1.67 7.92 10.55
N ALA A 133 -1.79 9.12 9.99
CA ALA A 133 -2.64 10.18 10.56
C ALA A 133 -4.11 9.71 10.68
N ARG A 134 -4.65 9.08 9.62
CA ARG A 134 -6.01 8.50 9.65
C ARG A 134 -6.15 7.37 10.66
N GLN A 135 -5.10 6.61 10.91
CA GLN A 135 -5.08 5.53 11.88
C GLN A 135 -5.02 6.04 13.32
N GLU A 136 -4.26 7.10 13.59
CA GLU A 136 -4.19 7.80 14.87
C GLU A 136 -5.55 8.44 15.20
N GLU A 137 -6.13 9.18 14.27
CA GLU A 137 -7.49 9.74 14.41
C GLU A 137 -8.55 8.66 14.64
N ALA A 138 -8.48 7.54 13.90
CA ALA A 138 -9.37 6.40 14.09
C ALA A 138 -9.17 5.74 15.46
N ALA A 139 -7.94 5.67 15.97
CA ALA A 139 -7.63 5.13 17.30
C ALA A 139 -8.14 6.03 18.43
N GLU A 140 -8.00 7.34 18.31
CA GLU A 140 -8.54 8.33 19.26
C GLU A 140 -10.07 8.34 19.25
N THR A 141 -10.67 8.19 18.07
CA THR A 141 -12.12 8.07 17.93
C THR A 141 -12.63 6.77 18.56
N ALA A 142 -11.94 5.65 18.31
CA ALA A 142 -12.31 4.34 18.85
C ALA A 142 -12.25 4.25 20.38
N GLN A 143 -11.46 5.09 21.05
CA GLN A 143 -11.42 5.18 22.52
C GLN A 143 -12.64 5.89 23.11
N ARG A 144 -13.24 6.82 22.35
CA ARG A 144 -14.37 7.65 22.80
C ARG A 144 -15.73 7.15 22.29
N ALA A 145 -15.73 6.29 21.28
CA ALA A 145 -16.94 5.78 20.65
C ALA A 145 -17.44 4.48 21.29
N SER A 146 -18.76 4.38 21.52
CA SER A 146 -19.42 3.14 21.96
C SER A 146 -19.55 2.11 20.82
N VAL A 147 -19.62 2.58 19.57
CA VAL A 147 -19.69 1.76 18.35
C VAL A 147 -18.84 2.42 17.25
N MET A 148 -18.07 1.61 16.51
CA MET A 148 -17.21 2.08 15.42
C MET A 148 -17.53 1.35 14.12
N PHE A 149 -17.75 2.10 13.04
CA PHE A 149 -17.94 1.57 11.69
C PHE A 149 -16.70 1.86 10.83
N VAL A 150 -16.07 0.80 10.31
CA VAL A 150 -14.97 0.93 9.34
C VAL A 150 -15.46 0.45 7.99
N ILE A 151 -15.53 1.36 7.02
CA ILE A 151 -16.07 1.12 5.69
C ILE A 151 -14.92 1.04 4.68
N GLY A 152 -14.82 -0.08 3.97
CA GLY A 152 -13.83 -0.26 2.91
C GLY A 152 -13.88 -1.64 2.26
N GLY A 153 -13.08 -1.82 1.20
CA GLY A 153 -13.05 -3.07 0.44
C GLY A 153 -12.38 -4.22 1.20
N LYS A 154 -12.84 -5.47 0.96
CA LYS A 154 -12.32 -6.68 1.63
C LYS A 154 -10.83 -6.94 1.46
N ASN A 155 -10.29 -6.52 0.32
CA ASN A 155 -8.88 -6.70 -0.01
C ASN A 155 -8.07 -5.43 0.21
N SER A 156 -8.63 -4.40 0.87
CA SER A 156 -7.91 -3.16 1.16
C SER A 156 -7.05 -3.33 2.40
N ALA A 157 -5.73 -3.36 2.22
CA ALA A 157 -4.76 -3.43 3.32
C ALA A 157 -5.00 -2.30 4.35
N ASN A 158 -5.25 -1.07 3.90
CA ASN A 158 -5.56 0.06 4.79
C ASN A 158 -6.84 -0.16 5.61
N THR A 159 -7.89 -0.71 4.98
CA THR A 159 -9.16 -0.98 5.68
C THR A 159 -8.95 -2.05 6.75
N CYS A 160 -8.26 -3.14 6.42
CA CYS A 160 -7.93 -4.19 7.39
C CYS A 160 -7.08 -3.66 8.56
N GLN A 161 -6.10 -2.80 8.27
CA GLN A 161 -5.26 -2.19 9.30
C GLN A 161 -6.04 -1.25 10.22
N LEU A 162 -6.94 -0.41 9.68
CA LEU A 162 -7.83 0.46 10.48
C LEU A 162 -8.71 -0.36 11.42
N VAL A 163 -9.26 -1.46 10.92
CA VAL A 163 -10.05 -2.42 11.72
C VAL A 163 -9.26 -2.96 12.91
N ASP A 164 -8.03 -3.41 12.67
CA ASP A 164 -7.21 -3.98 13.74
C ASP A 164 -6.81 -2.93 14.78
N ILE A 165 -6.61 -1.69 14.36
CA ILE A 165 -6.28 -0.56 15.24
C ILE A 165 -7.47 -0.19 16.13
N CYS A 166 -8.67 -0.02 15.55
CA CYS A 166 -9.87 0.27 16.32
C CYS A 166 -10.15 -0.84 17.35
N ARG A 167 -10.02 -2.12 16.95
CA ARG A 167 -10.19 -3.28 17.85
C ARG A 167 -9.25 -3.25 19.05
N LYS A 168 -7.98 -2.89 18.84
CA LYS A 168 -6.98 -2.86 19.92
C LYS A 168 -7.17 -1.70 20.90
N LYS A 169 -7.86 -0.64 20.51
CA LYS A 169 -7.97 0.61 21.28
C LYS A 169 -9.35 0.86 21.89
N SER A 170 -10.38 0.15 21.43
CA SER A 170 -11.70 0.20 22.05
C SER A 170 -11.75 -0.66 23.32
N ALA A 171 -11.75 -0.03 24.49
CA ALA A 171 -11.94 -0.71 25.77
C ALA A 171 -13.39 -1.21 25.98
N ASN A 172 -14.37 -0.60 25.31
CA ASN A 172 -15.82 -0.86 25.53
C ASN A 172 -16.66 -0.94 24.23
N ALA A 173 -16.05 -0.90 23.04
CA ALA A 173 -16.82 -0.78 21.80
C ALA A 173 -17.13 -2.12 21.13
N SER A 174 -18.38 -2.29 20.71
CA SER A 174 -18.78 -3.38 19.81
C SER A 174 -18.26 -3.10 18.40
N TYR A 175 -17.25 -3.85 17.96
CA TYR A 175 -16.65 -3.68 16.64
C TYR A 175 -17.47 -4.40 15.55
N ARG A 176 -17.79 -3.73 14.44
CA ARG A 176 -18.51 -4.33 13.30
C ARG A 176 -17.85 -3.99 11.96
N ARG A 177 -17.60 -5.03 11.15
CA ARG A 177 -17.03 -4.89 9.80
C ARG A 177 -18.18 -4.77 8.80
N CYS A 178 -18.24 -3.67 8.05
CA CYS A 178 -19.27 -3.48 7.03
C CYS A 178 -18.66 -3.69 5.64
N TRP A 179 -19.26 -4.59 4.86
CA TRP A 179 -18.86 -4.86 3.48
C TRP A 179 -20.01 -4.46 2.56
N ARG A 180 -19.70 -3.87 1.41
CA ARG A 180 -20.70 -3.72 0.35
C ARG A 180 -20.98 -5.08 -0.28
N THR A 181 -22.14 -5.67 -0.01
CA THR A 181 -22.69 -6.75 -0.85
C THR A 181 -23.39 -6.12 -2.04
N ASN A 182 -23.00 -6.51 -3.25
CA ASN A 182 -23.61 -6.02 -4.48
C ASN A 182 -25.01 -6.62 -4.66
N THR A 183 -26.06 -5.87 -4.34
CA THR A 183 -27.42 -6.11 -4.84
C THR A 183 -28.16 -4.79 -5.00
N ARG A 184 -28.99 -4.70 -6.04
CA ARG A 184 -29.61 -3.49 -6.63
C ARG A 184 -30.61 -2.71 -5.74
N ASN A 185 -30.56 -2.86 -4.42
CA ASN A 185 -31.28 -2.00 -3.48
C ASN A 185 -30.31 -1.65 -2.35
N ALA A 186 -30.14 -0.36 -2.08
CA ALA A 186 -29.19 0.18 -1.10
C ALA A 186 -29.57 -0.21 0.33
N ALA A 187 -29.34 -1.46 0.72
CA ALA A 187 -29.35 -1.91 2.10
C ALA A 187 -27.93 -2.34 2.46
N TRP A 188 -27.33 -1.67 3.44
CA TRP A 188 -26.02 -2.05 3.94
C TRP A 188 -26.16 -3.28 4.80
N SER A 189 -25.71 -4.44 4.32
CA SER A 189 -25.73 -5.67 5.10
C SER A 189 -24.48 -5.79 5.98
N ILE A 190 -24.68 -5.71 7.31
CA ILE A 190 -23.66 -5.97 8.32
C ILE A 190 -23.76 -7.45 8.68
N CYS A 191 -22.79 -8.29 8.29
CA CYS A 191 -22.78 -9.70 8.69
C CYS A 191 -21.56 -10.01 9.60
N CYS A 192 -21.84 -10.52 10.80
CA CYS A 192 -20.89 -11.21 11.68
C CYS A 192 -21.66 -12.24 12.54
N GLY A 193 -21.18 -13.49 12.59
CA GLY A 193 -21.60 -14.47 13.60
C GLY A 193 -23.04 -14.99 13.52
N GLY A 194 -23.60 -15.14 12.31
CA GLY A 194 -24.92 -15.76 12.11
C GLY A 194 -26.11 -14.80 12.09
N ASN A 195 -25.95 -13.53 12.51
CA ASN A 195 -27.00 -12.52 12.38
C ASN A 195 -26.54 -11.38 11.46
N CYS A 196 -27.35 -11.09 10.44
CA CYS A 196 -27.14 -9.95 9.53
C CYS A 196 -28.13 -8.83 9.87
N TRP A 197 -27.62 -7.60 9.98
CA TRP A 197 -28.44 -6.40 10.23
C TRP A 197 -28.28 -5.44 9.05
N GLY A 198 -29.40 -4.91 8.55
CA GLY A 198 -29.45 -3.94 7.45
C GLY A 198 -29.47 -2.51 7.98
N ILE A 199 -28.72 -1.60 7.36
CA ILE A 199 -29.01 -0.15 7.43
C ILE A 199 -29.75 0.21 6.14
N ASP A 200 -31.06 0.51 6.27
CA ASP A 200 -31.87 1.10 5.20
C ASP A 200 -31.73 2.63 5.27
N PRO A 201 -31.20 3.30 4.24
CA PRO A 201 -31.10 4.75 4.18
C PRO A 201 -32.45 5.46 4.06
N ARG A 202 -33.59 4.75 4.07
CA ARG A 202 -34.94 5.34 4.06
C ARG A 202 -35.53 5.63 5.45
N LEU A 203 -34.75 5.52 6.51
CA LEU A 203 -35.16 5.92 7.86
C LEU A 203 -34.67 7.34 8.18
N ASP A 204 -35.00 8.29 7.30
CA ASP A 204 -35.20 9.69 7.67
C ASP A 204 -36.60 10.06 7.15
N ASN A 205 -37.60 9.80 7.99
CA ASN A 205 -38.88 10.51 8.08
C ASN A 205 -39.58 10.13 9.39
#